data_AF-A0A2S9XBU1-F1
#
_entry.id   AF-A0A2S9XBU1-F1
#
_cell.length_a   1.000
_cell.length_b   1.000
_cell.length_c   1.000
_cell.angle_alpha   90.00
_cell.angle_beta   90.00
_cell.angle_gamma   90.00
#
_symmetry.space_group_name_H-M   'P 1'
#
loop_
_entity.id
_entity.type
_entity.pdbx_description
1 polymer ?
#
loop_
_entity_poly.entity_id
_entity_poly.type
_entity_poly.pdbx_seq_one_letter_code
_entity_poly.pdbx_strand_id
1 'polypeptide(L)'
;MTVSSETEWLLVACGLIAHADDVLDGNEVERLMAMVDDRIPEDAYADWLRIIGDKAELEARYAALPDPPEDQHRSLLEEAWAMAMVDGERNTKELVVLARIAERFGVEPMQLEFWREAWTSAEQEFSVRTAELAALALGGGETLFEDDHSPFLDLIERLPTTTEERERLGQLATSSPTDADALGRALAAMPKTRRQQAFTLVSQLVRYAVEAEPARERFVAIGRAAGLLNAADLL
;
A
#
# COMPACT_ATOMS: atom_id res chain seq x y z
N MET A 1 -9.24 21.71 11.88
CA MET A 1 -10.60 21.66 11.28
C MET A 1 -11.00 20.22 10.99
N THR A 2 -12.24 19.94 10.55
CA THR A 2 -12.73 18.58 10.28
C THR A 2 -12.20 18.05 8.94
N VAL A 3 -11.63 16.83 8.95
CA VAL A 3 -11.39 16.05 7.73
C VAL A 3 -12.72 15.67 7.07
N SER A 4 -12.70 15.23 5.83
CA SER A 4 -13.92 14.71 5.19
C SER A 4 -14.44 13.47 5.94
N SER A 5 -15.75 13.19 5.86
CA SER A 5 -16.32 12.01 6.52
C SER A 5 -15.71 10.70 6.04
N GLU A 6 -15.34 10.63 4.76
CA GLU A 6 -14.67 9.46 4.17
C GLU A 6 -13.26 9.29 4.75
N THR A 7 -12.50 10.39 4.82
CA THR A 7 -11.16 10.40 5.43
C THR A 7 -11.22 10.06 6.92
N GLU A 8 -12.22 10.55 7.65
CA GLU A 8 -12.42 10.22 9.06
C GLU A 8 -12.67 8.73 9.26
N TRP A 9 -13.55 8.15 8.45
CA TRP A 9 -13.83 6.72 8.47
C TRP A 9 -12.60 5.88 8.16
N LEU A 10 -11.83 6.27 7.15
CA LEU A 10 -10.60 5.58 6.78
C LEU A 10 -9.57 5.60 7.92
N LEU A 11 -9.35 6.77 8.51
CA LEU A 11 -8.44 6.96 9.66
C LEU A 11 -8.83 6.09 10.85
N VAL A 12 -10.12 6.06 11.17
CA VAL A 12 -10.63 5.26 12.28
C VAL A 12 -10.55 3.76 11.97
N ALA A 13 -10.95 3.33 10.77
CA ALA A 13 -10.93 1.93 10.37
C ALA A 13 -9.50 1.36 10.32
N CYS A 14 -8.58 2.04 9.63
CA CYS A 14 -7.17 1.66 9.58
C CYS A 14 -6.53 1.72 10.97
N GLY A 15 -6.84 2.74 11.78
CA GLY A 15 -6.30 2.86 13.13
C GLY A 15 -6.74 1.72 14.05
N LEU A 16 -8.02 1.35 14.01
CA LEU A 16 -8.53 0.21 14.78
C LEU A 16 -7.89 -1.12 14.36
N ILE A 17 -7.62 -1.29 13.06
CA ILE A 17 -6.93 -2.47 12.55
C ILE A 17 -5.48 -2.50 13.02
N ALA A 18 -4.76 -1.39 12.94
CA ALA A 18 -3.39 -1.30 13.46
C ALA A 18 -3.34 -1.62 14.96
N HIS A 19 -4.35 -1.20 15.73
CA HIS A 19 -4.47 -1.54 17.16
C HIS A 19 -5.00 -2.95 17.45
N ALA A 20 -5.20 -3.80 16.44
CA ALA A 20 -5.89 -5.07 16.63
C ALA A 20 -5.15 -6.00 17.59
N ASP A 21 -3.82 -5.94 17.64
CA ASP A 21 -3.00 -6.79 18.48
C ASP A 21 -2.60 -6.19 19.84
N ASP A 22 -3.09 -4.99 20.15
CA ASP A 22 -2.77 -4.15 21.32
C ASP A 22 -1.33 -3.58 21.32
N VAL A 23 -0.62 -3.68 20.20
CA VAL A 23 0.64 -3.01 19.93
C VAL A 23 0.40 -2.04 18.78
N LEU A 24 1.03 -0.87 18.85
CA LEU A 24 1.10 0.05 17.73
C LEU A 24 2.55 0.45 17.61
N ASP A 25 3.20 0.04 16.52
CA ASP A 25 4.57 0.42 16.23
C ASP A 25 4.63 1.73 15.44
N GLY A 26 5.80 2.38 15.43
CA GLY A 26 5.98 3.65 14.72
C GLY A 26 5.82 3.53 13.21
N ASN A 27 6.11 2.37 12.63
CA ASN A 27 6.02 2.13 11.20
C ASN A 27 4.55 2.03 10.77
N GLU A 28 3.70 1.35 11.53
CA GLU A 28 2.26 1.26 11.30
C GLU A 28 1.60 2.65 11.29
N VAL A 29 2.00 3.52 12.22
CA VAL A 29 1.51 4.90 12.28
C VAL A 29 1.97 5.71 11.08
N GLU A 30 3.27 5.68 10.76
CA GLU A 30 3.81 6.40 9.60
C GLU A 30 3.15 5.93 8.29
N ARG A 31 2.91 4.63 8.14
CA ARG A 31 2.23 4.04 6.98
C ARG A 31 0.78 4.46 6.88
N LEU A 32 0.03 4.39 7.97
CA LEU A 32 -1.36 4.83 8.01
C LEU A 32 -1.44 6.31 7.62
N MET A 33 -0.56 7.16 8.17
CA MET A 33 -0.53 8.58 7.83
C MET A 33 -0.16 8.79 6.35
N ALA A 34 0.79 8.03 5.79
CA ALA A 34 1.14 8.10 4.38
C ALA A 34 -0.02 7.72 3.44
N MET A 35 -0.92 6.81 3.84
CA MET A 35 -2.11 6.47 3.05
C MET A 35 -3.10 7.62 2.90
N VAL A 36 -3.07 8.57 3.84
CA VAL A 36 -4.06 9.66 3.97
C VAL A 36 -3.44 11.05 3.94
N ASP A 37 -2.13 11.17 3.74
CA ASP A 37 -1.36 12.40 3.92
C ASP A 37 -1.95 13.57 3.10
N ASP A 38 -2.17 13.37 1.81
CA ASP A 38 -2.80 14.36 0.91
C ASP A 38 -4.28 14.68 1.25
N ARG A 39 -4.90 13.89 2.13
CA ARG A 39 -6.30 14.02 2.55
C ARG A 39 -6.44 14.71 3.91
N ILE A 40 -5.33 14.91 4.65
CA ILE A 40 -5.34 15.54 5.98
C ILE A 40 -4.78 16.96 5.88
N PRO A 41 -5.55 17.98 6.30
CA PRO A 41 -5.04 19.33 6.46
C PRO A 41 -3.86 19.38 7.44
N GLU A 42 -2.81 20.16 7.15
CA GLU A 42 -1.62 20.28 8.02
C GLU A 42 -1.98 20.62 9.48
N ASP A 43 -3.02 21.44 9.71
CA ASP A 43 -3.49 21.83 11.04
C ASP A 43 -4.19 20.70 11.81
N ALA A 44 -4.64 19.64 11.11
CA ALA A 44 -5.31 18.47 11.69
C ALA A 44 -4.37 17.26 11.86
N TYR A 45 -3.17 17.28 11.25
CA TYR A 45 -2.25 16.14 11.25
C TYR A 45 -1.83 15.72 12.65
N ALA A 46 -1.39 16.67 13.48
CA ALA A 46 -0.93 16.38 14.85
C ALA A 46 -2.05 15.83 15.74
N ASP A 47 -3.28 16.32 15.56
CA ASP A 47 -4.45 15.84 16.29
C ASP A 47 -4.80 14.41 15.90
N TRP A 48 -4.76 14.09 14.60
CA TRP A 48 -5.00 12.74 14.12
C TRP A 48 -3.92 11.76 14.55
N LEU A 49 -2.65 12.15 14.49
CA LEU A 49 -1.55 11.34 14.99
C LEU A 49 -1.74 10.97 16.47
N ARG A 50 -2.19 11.94 17.28
CA ARG A 50 -2.53 11.73 18.69
C ARG A 50 -3.71 10.77 18.88
N ILE A 51 -4.77 10.94 18.09
CA ILE A 51 -5.96 10.07 18.13
C ILE A 51 -5.58 8.64 17.75
N ILE A 52 -4.83 8.46 16.65
CA ILE A 52 -4.39 7.14 16.18
C ILE A 52 -3.53 6.46 17.23
N GLY A 53 -2.72 7.21 17.99
CA GLY A 53 -1.94 6.66 19.10
C GLY A 53 -2.77 6.20 20.31
N ASP A 54 -4.05 6.54 20.40
CA ASP A 54 -4.93 6.20 21.53
C ASP A 54 -6.11 5.32 21.08
N LYS A 55 -5.99 4.02 21.34
CA LYS A 55 -7.03 3.02 21.04
C LYS A 55 -8.38 3.36 21.66
N ALA A 56 -8.42 3.88 22.88
CA ALA A 56 -9.67 4.18 23.56
C ALA A 56 -10.37 5.38 22.90
N GLU A 57 -9.59 6.37 22.45
CA GLU A 57 -10.12 7.50 21.69
C GLU A 57 -10.62 7.06 20.30
N LEU A 58 -9.89 6.17 19.60
CA LEU A 58 -10.32 5.58 18.34
C LEU A 58 -11.64 4.80 18.48
N GLU A 59 -11.79 3.99 19.53
CA GLU A 59 -13.04 3.26 19.80
C GLU A 59 -14.20 4.21 20.11
N ALA A 60 -13.96 5.27 20.88
CA ALA A 60 -14.97 6.29 21.16
C ALA A 60 -15.39 7.04 19.88
N ARG A 61 -14.42 7.36 19.01
CA ARG A 61 -14.66 7.96 17.69
C ARG A 61 -15.46 7.03 16.79
N TYR A 62 -15.05 5.77 16.69
CA TYR A 62 -15.76 4.74 15.95
C TYR A 62 -17.22 4.67 16.39
N ALA A 63 -17.49 4.52 17.68
CA ALA A 63 -18.87 4.45 18.19
C ALA A 63 -19.71 5.70 17.90
N ALA A 64 -19.08 6.88 17.80
CA ALA A 64 -19.76 8.16 17.57
C ALA A 64 -19.96 8.51 16.09
N LEU A 65 -19.18 7.93 15.19
CA LEU A 65 -19.25 8.22 13.75
C LEU A 65 -20.61 7.83 13.18
N PRO A 66 -21.25 8.64 12.33
CA PRO A 66 -22.39 8.20 11.54
C PRO A 66 -21.92 7.20 10.47
N ASP A 67 -22.75 6.23 10.11
CA ASP A 67 -22.40 5.26 9.07
C ASP A 67 -22.17 5.98 7.72
N PRO A 68 -21.15 5.58 6.95
CA PRO A 68 -20.91 6.15 5.65
C PRO A 68 -22.00 5.71 4.66
N PRO A 69 -22.18 6.42 3.54
CA PRO A 69 -23.04 5.97 2.45
C PRO A 69 -22.75 4.53 2.00
N GLU A 70 -23.78 3.75 1.66
CA GLU A 70 -23.65 2.32 1.31
C GLU A 70 -22.68 2.07 0.14
N ASP A 71 -22.60 3.00 -0.81
CA ASP A 71 -21.69 2.92 -1.96
C ASP A 71 -20.21 3.07 -1.58
N GLN A 72 -19.90 3.52 -0.36
CA GLN A 72 -18.55 3.65 0.17
C GLN A 72 -18.12 2.48 1.05
N HIS A 73 -19.05 1.62 1.50
CA HIS A 73 -18.74 0.55 2.47
C HIS A 73 -17.65 -0.38 1.95
N ARG A 74 -17.77 -0.81 0.69
CA ARG A 74 -16.81 -1.73 0.08
C ARG A 74 -15.42 -1.12 -0.04
N SER A 75 -15.31 0.13 -0.53
CA SER A 75 -14.01 0.79 -0.71
C SER A 75 -13.33 1.06 0.64
N LEU A 76 -14.09 1.47 1.65
CA LEU A 76 -13.55 1.67 3.01
C LEU A 76 -13.02 0.36 3.61
N LEU A 77 -13.75 -0.74 3.46
CA LEU A 77 -13.30 -2.05 3.90
C LEU A 77 -12.08 -2.56 3.12
N GLU A 78 -11.99 -2.25 1.83
CA GLU A 78 -10.82 -2.59 0.99
C GLU A 78 -9.58 -1.82 1.44
N GLU A 79 -9.68 -0.51 1.64
CA GLU A 79 -8.55 0.32 2.11
C GLU A 79 -8.12 -0.08 3.53
N ALA A 80 -9.06 -0.39 4.41
CA ALA A 80 -8.79 -0.92 5.75
C ALA A 80 -8.09 -2.30 5.69
N TRP A 81 -8.51 -3.17 4.77
CA TRP A 81 -7.86 -4.47 4.56
C TRP A 81 -6.45 -4.34 3.99
N ALA A 82 -6.19 -3.38 3.10
CA ALA A 82 -4.86 -3.12 2.58
C ALA A 82 -3.87 -2.78 3.70
N MET A 83 -4.31 -2.05 4.74
CA MET A 83 -3.49 -1.77 5.93
C MET A 83 -3.11 -3.06 6.68
N ALA A 84 -4.07 -3.96 6.92
CA ALA A 84 -3.82 -5.25 7.59
C ALA A 84 -2.85 -6.17 6.83
N MET A 85 -2.66 -5.94 5.52
CA MET A 85 -1.77 -6.77 4.70
C MET A 85 -0.30 -6.33 4.77
N VAL A 86 0.01 -5.16 5.35
CA VAL A 86 1.35 -4.59 5.30
C VAL A 86 2.35 -5.33 6.18
N ASP A 87 1.95 -5.83 7.35
CA ASP A 87 2.87 -6.57 8.23
C ASP A 87 3.06 -8.03 7.78
N GLY A 88 2.27 -8.48 6.79
CA GLY A 88 2.42 -9.75 6.09
C GLY A 88 1.99 -10.99 6.89
N GLU A 89 1.61 -10.81 8.16
CA GLU A 89 0.91 -11.79 8.95
C GLU A 89 -0.58 -11.45 8.92
N ARG A 90 -1.40 -12.38 8.41
CA ARG A 90 -2.87 -12.23 8.49
C ARG A 90 -3.28 -12.54 9.93
N ASN A 91 -3.27 -11.54 10.81
CA ASN A 91 -3.54 -11.81 12.19
C ASN A 91 -5.04 -12.03 12.38
N THR A 92 -5.42 -13.13 13.05
CA THR A 92 -6.81 -13.41 13.45
C THR A 92 -7.45 -12.21 14.15
N LYS A 93 -6.65 -11.38 14.83
CA LYS A 93 -7.12 -10.18 15.52
C LYS A 93 -7.58 -9.07 14.56
N GLU A 94 -6.83 -8.77 13.50
CA GLU A 94 -7.21 -7.76 12.50
C GLU A 94 -8.48 -8.17 11.76
N LEU A 95 -8.62 -9.47 11.49
CA LEU A 95 -9.83 -10.04 10.91
C LEU A 95 -11.07 -9.82 11.77
N VAL A 96 -10.93 -9.94 13.10
CA VAL A 96 -12.02 -9.67 14.03
C VAL A 96 -12.42 -8.19 13.98
N VAL A 97 -11.46 -7.27 13.90
CA VAL A 97 -11.74 -5.83 13.78
C VAL A 97 -12.42 -5.51 12.44
N LEU A 98 -11.90 -6.03 11.32
CA LEU A 98 -12.50 -5.82 10.00
C LEU A 98 -13.92 -6.39 9.93
N ALA A 99 -14.15 -7.60 10.49
CA ALA A 99 -15.47 -8.21 10.56
C ALA A 99 -16.46 -7.38 11.38
N ARG A 100 -16.00 -6.78 12.50
CA ARG A 100 -16.82 -5.87 13.32
C ARG A 100 -17.23 -4.61 12.55
N ILE A 101 -16.33 -4.04 11.75
CA ILE A 101 -16.64 -2.87 10.91
C ILE A 101 -17.61 -3.26 9.79
N ALA A 102 -17.39 -4.41 9.15
CA ALA A 102 -18.25 -4.93 8.09
C ALA A 102 -19.67 -5.25 8.60
N GLU A 103 -19.80 -5.85 9.78
CA GLU A 103 -21.10 -6.13 10.43
C GLU A 103 -21.88 -4.83 10.65
N ARG A 104 -21.21 -3.78 11.10
CA ARG A 104 -21.82 -2.46 11.25
C ARG A 104 -22.34 -1.89 9.93
N PHE A 105 -21.64 -2.13 8.84
CA PHE A 105 -22.07 -1.76 7.50
C PHE A 105 -23.15 -2.69 6.92
N GLY A 106 -23.58 -3.72 7.65
CA GLY A 106 -24.56 -4.70 7.18
C GLY A 106 -24.00 -5.68 6.14
N VAL A 107 -22.67 -5.84 6.08
CA VAL A 107 -22.02 -6.77 5.16
C VAL A 107 -21.98 -8.18 5.78
N GLU A 108 -22.51 -9.15 5.05
CA GLU A 108 -22.53 -10.55 5.46
C GLU A 108 -21.11 -11.14 5.54
N PRO A 109 -20.81 -12.02 6.52
CA PRO A 109 -19.47 -12.60 6.68
C PRO A 109 -18.95 -13.32 5.42
N MET A 110 -19.81 -14.06 4.72
CA MET A 110 -19.44 -14.77 3.50
C MET A 110 -19.13 -13.82 2.34
N GLN A 111 -19.80 -12.66 2.29
CA GLN A 111 -19.51 -11.62 1.31
C GLN A 111 -18.17 -10.94 1.61
N LEU A 112 -17.89 -10.66 2.89
CA LEU A 112 -16.61 -10.12 3.33
C LEU A 112 -15.45 -11.09 3.00
N GLU A 113 -15.64 -12.39 3.22
CA GLU A 113 -14.65 -13.42 2.88
C GLU A 113 -14.33 -13.43 1.38
N PHE A 114 -15.37 -13.43 0.52
CA PHE A 114 -15.18 -13.38 -0.93
C PHE A 114 -14.44 -12.10 -1.38
N TRP A 115 -14.78 -10.95 -0.81
CA TRP A 115 -14.08 -9.69 -1.11
C TRP A 115 -12.62 -9.75 -0.68
N ARG A 116 -12.34 -10.24 0.53
CA ARG A 116 -10.97 -10.37 1.04
C ARG A 116 -10.09 -11.23 0.16
N GLU A 117 -10.58 -12.35 -0.35
CA GLU A 117 -9.81 -13.20 -1.26
C GLU A 117 -9.41 -12.44 -2.54
N ALA A 118 -10.35 -11.70 -3.12
CA ALA A 118 -10.10 -10.88 -4.30
C ALA A 118 -9.12 -9.74 -4.01
N TRP A 119 -9.31 -9.01 -2.91
CA TRP A 119 -8.41 -7.92 -2.50
C TRP A 119 -7.01 -8.41 -2.19
N THR A 120 -6.89 -9.52 -1.47
CA THR A 120 -5.60 -10.16 -1.18
C THR A 120 -4.85 -10.51 -2.46
N SER A 121 -5.54 -11.11 -3.43
CA SER A 121 -4.93 -11.46 -4.72
C SER A 121 -4.47 -10.19 -5.48
N ALA A 122 -5.27 -9.12 -5.43
CA ALA A 122 -4.93 -7.85 -6.05
C ALA A 122 -3.73 -7.15 -5.37
N GLU A 123 -3.64 -7.17 -4.03
CA GLU A 123 -2.49 -6.60 -3.31
C GLU A 123 -1.20 -7.40 -3.52
N GLN A 124 -1.29 -8.72 -3.61
CA GLN A 124 -0.16 -9.57 -3.97
C GLN A 124 0.32 -9.26 -5.38
N GLU A 125 -0.58 -9.19 -6.36
CA GLU A 125 -0.22 -8.81 -7.72
C GLU A 125 0.41 -7.41 -7.76
N PHE A 126 -0.18 -6.43 -7.07
CA PHE A 126 0.38 -5.08 -6.97
C PHE A 126 1.81 -5.08 -6.40
N SER A 127 2.03 -5.83 -5.32
CA SER A 127 3.33 -5.95 -4.66
C SER A 127 4.37 -6.58 -5.58
N VAL A 128 4.03 -7.68 -6.26
CA VAL A 128 4.91 -8.34 -7.23
C VAL A 128 5.30 -7.38 -8.35
N ARG A 129 4.34 -6.70 -8.98
CA ARG A 129 4.63 -5.80 -10.10
C ARG A 129 5.43 -4.58 -9.69
N THR A 130 5.21 -4.07 -8.47
CA THR A 130 5.97 -2.92 -7.94
C THR A 130 7.42 -3.31 -7.66
N ALA A 131 7.65 -4.48 -7.07
CA ALA A 131 8.99 -5.01 -6.82
C ALA A 131 9.74 -5.30 -8.13
N GLU A 132 9.08 -5.94 -9.10
CA GLU A 132 9.65 -6.20 -10.43
C GLU A 132 10.00 -4.90 -11.16
N LEU A 133 9.14 -3.88 -11.08
CA LEU A 133 9.41 -2.54 -11.62
C LEU A 133 10.65 -1.91 -10.98
N ALA A 134 10.76 -1.94 -9.65
CA ALA A 134 11.93 -1.41 -8.95
C ALA A 134 13.21 -2.14 -9.35
N ALA A 135 13.20 -3.48 -9.30
CA ALA A 135 14.38 -4.29 -9.64
C ALA A 135 14.83 -4.06 -11.08
N LEU A 136 13.90 -4.00 -12.03
CA LEU A 136 14.22 -3.81 -13.44
C LEU A 136 14.64 -2.37 -13.77
N ALA A 137 14.01 -1.37 -13.13
CA ALA A 137 14.41 0.02 -13.29
C ALA A 137 15.84 0.23 -12.76
N LEU A 138 16.15 -0.27 -11.56
CA LEU A 138 17.46 -0.11 -10.94
C LEU A 138 18.54 -0.94 -11.64
N GLY A 139 18.35 -2.25 -11.80
CA GLY A 139 19.39 -3.18 -12.27
C GLY A 139 19.34 -3.55 -13.75
N GLY A 140 18.28 -3.20 -14.49
CA GLY A 140 18.17 -3.54 -15.92
C GLY A 140 18.12 -5.04 -16.24
N GLY A 141 17.79 -5.89 -15.25
CA GLY A 141 17.81 -7.35 -15.37
C GLY A 141 19.07 -7.98 -14.77
N GLU A 142 20.00 -7.18 -14.28
CA GLU A 142 21.17 -7.62 -13.54
C GLU A 142 20.97 -7.44 -12.01
N THR A 143 21.94 -7.91 -11.23
CA THR A 143 22.00 -7.68 -9.79
C THR A 143 22.09 -6.19 -9.49
N LEU A 144 21.35 -5.72 -8.48
CA LEU A 144 21.40 -4.33 -8.04
C LEU A 144 22.78 -3.99 -7.45
N PHE A 145 23.18 -2.73 -7.59
CA PHE A 145 24.35 -2.20 -6.87
C PHE A 145 24.14 -2.29 -5.37
N GLU A 146 25.20 -2.57 -4.61
CA GLU A 146 25.13 -2.75 -3.15
C GLU A 146 24.44 -1.57 -2.43
N ASP A 147 24.73 -0.34 -2.86
CA ASP A 147 24.12 0.88 -2.31
C ASP A 147 22.60 1.00 -2.62
N ASP A 148 22.11 0.31 -3.65
CA ASP A 148 20.68 0.28 -4.01
C ASP A 148 19.92 -0.86 -3.29
N HIS A 149 20.60 -1.78 -2.58
CA HIS A 149 19.95 -2.92 -1.91
C HIS A 149 19.09 -2.47 -0.73
N SER A 150 19.62 -1.63 0.17
CA SER A 150 18.85 -1.19 1.35
C SER A 150 17.59 -0.43 0.95
N PRO A 151 17.64 0.61 0.07
CA PRO A 151 16.43 1.30 -0.37
C PRO A 151 15.42 0.40 -1.08
N PHE A 152 15.91 -0.61 -1.82
CA PHE A 152 15.05 -1.62 -2.44
C PHE A 152 14.35 -2.48 -1.39
N LEU A 153 15.08 -3.02 -0.40
CA LEU A 153 14.49 -3.82 0.67
C LEU A 153 13.50 -3.00 1.52
N ASP A 154 13.81 -1.73 1.80
CA ASP A 154 12.89 -0.82 2.49
C ASP A 154 11.60 -0.59 1.70
N LEU A 155 11.64 -0.61 0.35
CA LEU A 155 10.44 -0.63 -0.47
C LEU A 155 9.68 -1.94 -0.29
N ILE A 156 10.35 -3.10 -0.38
CA ILE A 156 9.74 -4.42 -0.26
C ILE A 156 9.05 -4.60 1.11
N GLU A 157 9.65 -4.11 2.18
CA GLU A 157 9.04 -4.17 3.53
C GLU A 157 7.73 -3.39 3.65
N ARG A 158 7.53 -2.36 2.82
CA ARG A 158 6.31 -1.53 2.82
C ARG A 158 5.20 -2.05 1.89
N LEU A 159 5.47 -3.10 1.11
CA LEU A 159 4.48 -3.64 0.18
C LEU A 159 3.45 -4.52 0.93
N PRO A 160 2.15 -4.43 0.59
CA PRO A 160 1.08 -5.19 1.23
C PRO A 160 1.09 -6.65 0.75
N THR A 161 2.00 -7.45 1.29
CA THR A 161 2.20 -8.85 0.91
C THR A 161 2.54 -9.73 2.10
N THR A 162 2.46 -11.05 1.93
CA THR A 162 2.77 -12.02 2.99
C THR A 162 4.28 -12.06 3.27
N THR A 163 4.68 -12.49 4.48
CA THR A 163 6.09 -12.63 4.85
C THR A 163 6.87 -13.53 3.88
N GLU A 164 6.31 -14.67 3.50
CA GLU A 164 6.91 -15.58 2.51
C GLU A 164 7.14 -14.90 1.15
N GLU A 165 6.15 -14.14 0.69
CA GLU A 165 6.25 -13.44 -0.58
C GLU A 165 7.23 -12.26 -0.49
N ARG A 166 7.30 -11.58 0.66
CA ARG A 166 8.26 -10.50 0.92
C ARG A 166 9.70 -10.99 0.79
N GLU A 167 10.02 -12.15 1.38
CA GLU A 167 11.33 -12.79 1.23
C GLU A 167 11.64 -13.11 -0.24
N ARG A 168 10.66 -13.66 -0.97
CA ARG A 168 10.78 -13.94 -2.41
C ARG A 168 11.04 -12.68 -3.23
N LEU A 169 10.33 -11.58 -2.94
CA LEU A 169 10.51 -10.30 -3.62
C LEU A 169 11.87 -9.66 -3.29
N GLY A 170 12.37 -9.81 -2.07
CA GLY A 170 13.70 -9.34 -1.68
C GLY A 170 14.83 -9.98 -2.50
N GLN A 171 14.67 -11.24 -2.92
CA GLN A 171 15.65 -11.94 -3.76
C GLN A 171 15.85 -11.29 -5.14
N LEU A 172 14.88 -10.49 -5.61
CA LEU A 172 14.99 -9.75 -6.87
C LEU A 172 16.15 -8.76 -6.88
N ALA A 173 16.63 -8.32 -5.70
CA ALA A 173 17.83 -7.49 -5.60
C ALA A 173 19.08 -8.16 -6.18
N THR A 174 19.12 -9.51 -6.15
CA THR A 174 20.27 -10.29 -6.61
C THR A 174 20.04 -11.02 -7.92
N SER A 175 18.78 -11.30 -8.27
CA SER A 175 18.40 -12.03 -9.47
C SER A 175 17.07 -11.49 -9.96
N SER A 176 17.08 -10.67 -11.02
CA SER A 176 15.87 -10.17 -11.67
C SER A 176 15.57 -10.97 -12.95
N PRO A 177 14.73 -12.02 -12.89
CA PRO A 177 14.39 -12.81 -14.08
C PRO A 177 13.40 -12.08 -15.01
N THR A 178 13.12 -10.80 -14.77
CA THR A 178 11.96 -10.13 -15.33
C THR A 178 12.25 -9.52 -16.70
N ASP A 179 11.57 -10.06 -17.72
CA ASP A 179 11.51 -9.45 -19.06
C ASP A 179 10.74 -8.12 -19.03
N ALA A 180 11.37 -7.05 -19.51
CA ALA A 180 10.78 -5.71 -19.55
C ALA A 180 9.48 -5.65 -20.34
N ASP A 181 9.38 -6.40 -21.44
CA ASP A 181 8.18 -6.42 -22.27
C ASP A 181 7.03 -7.15 -21.56
N ALA A 182 7.34 -8.26 -20.88
CA ALA A 182 6.37 -8.97 -20.05
C ALA A 182 5.87 -8.11 -18.89
N LEU A 183 6.77 -7.42 -18.19
CA LEU A 183 6.41 -6.52 -17.10
C LEU A 183 5.56 -5.35 -17.60
N GLY A 184 5.93 -4.73 -18.72
CA GLY A 184 5.14 -3.65 -19.32
C GLY A 184 3.71 -4.08 -19.63
N ARG A 185 3.51 -5.28 -20.19
CA ARG A 185 2.17 -5.86 -20.43
C ARG A 185 1.42 -6.14 -19.14
N ALA A 186 2.08 -6.70 -18.14
CA ALA A 186 1.46 -7.01 -16.85
C ALA A 186 1.01 -5.74 -16.13
N LEU A 187 1.87 -4.72 -16.08
CA LEU A 187 1.52 -3.40 -15.56
C LEU A 187 0.36 -2.78 -16.33
N ALA A 188 0.35 -2.85 -17.67
CA ALA A 188 -0.73 -2.30 -18.50
C ALA A 188 -2.10 -2.94 -18.21
N ALA A 189 -2.14 -4.20 -17.76
CA ALA A 189 -3.37 -4.89 -17.37
C ALA A 189 -3.94 -4.40 -16.03
N MET A 190 -3.12 -3.77 -15.17
CA MET A 190 -3.56 -3.23 -13.90
C MET A 190 -4.42 -1.96 -14.09
N PRO A 191 -5.34 -1.66 -13.14
CA PRO A 191 -6.02 -0.38 -13.08
C PRO A 191 -5.05 0.80 -13.16
N LYS A 192 -5.44 1.88 -13.85
CA LYS A 192 -4.57 3.05 -14.08
C LYS A 192 -4.05 3.65 -12.77
N THR A 193 -4.91 3.76 -11.76
CA THR A 193 -4.57 4.27 -10.43
C THR A 193 -3.49 3.42 -9.75
N ARG A 194 -3.63 2.10 -9.79
CA ARG A 194 -2.63 1.15 -9.25
C ARG A 194 -1.30 1.24 -9.98
N ARG A 195 -1.30 1.39 -11.31
CA ARG A 195 -0.06 1.66 -12.06
C ARG A 195 0.61 2.94 -11.59
N GLN A 196 -0.14 4.04 -11.46
CA GLN A 196 0.42 5.32 -11.02
C GLN A 196 1.00 5.22 -9.61
N GLN A 197 0.34 4.50 -8.71
CA GLN A 197 0.83 4.24 -7.35
C GLN A 197 2.16 3.47 -7.37
N ALA A 198 2.25 2.37 -8.12
CA ALA A 198 3.49 1.59 -8.25
C ALA A 198 4.65 2.46 -8.77
N PHE A 199 4.41 3.26 -9.81
CA PHE A 199 5.44 4.16 -10.35
C PHE A 199 5.83 5.27 -9.36
N THR A 200 4.88 5.80 -8.59
CA THR A 200 5.15 6.81 -7.57
C THR A 200 6.06 6.24 -6.49
N LEU A 201 5.78 5.04 -5.98
CA LEU A 201 6.60 4.36 -4.98
C LEU A 201 8.04 4.13 -5.48
N VAL A 202 8.20 3.71 -6.74
CA VAL A 202 9.52 3.40 -7.32
C VAL A 202 10.29 4.66 -7.73
N SER A 203 9.61 5.78 -7.99
CA SER A 203 10.25 7.00 -8.49
C SER A 203 11.37 7.52 -7.59
N GLN A 204 11.22 7.43 -6.27
CA GLN A 204 12.24 7.87 -5.31
C GLN A 204 13.51 7.03 -5.41
N LEU A 205 13.39 5.71 -5.54
CA LEU A 205 14.54 4.81 -5.70
C LEU A 205 15.28 5.16 -7.00
N VAL A 206 14.54 5.40 -8.09
CA VAL A 206 15.14 5.75 -9.39
C VAL A 206 15.84 7.11 -9.37
N ARG A 207 15.31 8.10 -8.63
CA ARG A 207 15.92 9.43 -8.49
C ARG A 207 17.31 9.37 -7.85
N TYR A 208 17.50 8.46 -6.89
CA TYR A 208 18.72 8.34 -6.08
C TYR A 208 19.55 7.10 -6.39
N ALA A 209 19.20 6.35 -7.45
CA ALA A 209 19.93 5.15 -7.84
C ALA A 209 21.40 5.45 -8.15
N VAL A 210 22.29 4.50 -7.88
CA VAL A 210 23.73 4.59 -8.22
C VAL A 210 23.92 4.96 -9.69
N GLU A 211 23.15 4.32 -10.57
CA GLU A 211 23.07 4.63 -12.00
C GLU A 211 21.75 5.34 -12.34
N ALA A 212 21.55 6.54 -11.78
CA ALA A 212 20.31 7.30 -11.93
C ALA A 212 19.87 7.50 -13.39
N GLU A 213 20.75 7.89 -14.31
CA GLU A 213 20.36 8.14 -15.70
C GLU A 213 19.88 6.88 -16.44
N PRO A 214 20.65 5.75 -16.46
CA PRO A 214 20.14 4.48 -16.99
C PRO A 214 18.85 4.00 -16.31
N ALA A 215 18.73 4.18 -14.99
CA ALA A 215 17.54 3.78 -14.26
C ALA A 215 16.30 4.60 -14.67
N ARG A 216 16.47 5.92 -14.87
CA ARG A 216 15.41 6.82 -15.37
C ARG A 216 14.96 6.45 -16.77
N GLU A 217 15.90 6.14 -17.67
CA GLU A 217 15.58 5.70 -19.03
C GLU A 217 14.73 4.43 -19.02
N ARG A 218 15.14 3.42 -18.23
CA ARG A 218 14.39 2.17 -18.05
C ARG A 218 13.02 2.41 -17.45
N PHE A 219 12.93 3.20 -16.37
CA PHE A 219 11.69 3.55 -15.71
C PHE A 219 10.69 4.21 -16.67
N VAL A 220 11.14 5.19 -17.47
CA VAL A 220 10.29 5.86 -18.47
C VAL A 220 9.88 4.90 -19.60
N ALA A 221 10.78 4.03 -20.05
CA ALA A 221 10.48 3.04 -21.08
C ALA A 221 9.41 2.04 -20.62
N ILE A 222 9.55 1.49 -19.40
CA ILE A 222 8.55 0.59 -18.80
C ILE A 222 7.23 1.35 -18.59
N GLY A 223 7.28 2.61 -18.15
CA GLY A 223 6.09 3.47 -18.01
C GLY A 223 5.30 3.63 -19.30
N ARG A 224 5.98 3.87 -20.42
CA ARG A 224 5.35 3.94 -21.75
C ARG A 224 4.72 2.60 -22.14
N ALA A 225 5.42 1.49 -21.94
CA ALA A 225 4.89 0.14 -22.21
C ALA A 225 3.66 -0.17 -21.33
N ALA A 226 3.67 0.30 -20.09
CA ALA A 226 2.57 0.22 -19.15
C ALA A 226 1.42 1.22 -19.45
N GLY A 227 1.51 2.05 -20.49
CA GLY A 227 0.48 3.03 -20.86
C GLY A 227 0.47 4.33 -20.05
N LEU A 228 1.55 4.64 -19.33
CA LEU A 228 1.78 5.91 -18.63
C LEU A 228 2.67 6.82 -19.49
N LEU A 229 2.05 7.66 -20.33
CA LEU A 229 2.77 8.54 -21.26
C LEU A 229 3.68 9.57 -20.56
N ASN A 230 3.34 9.92 -19.32
CA ASN A 230 4.00 10.96 -18.54
C ASN A 230 4.77 10.40 -17.33
N ALA A 231 5.29 9.17 -17.41
CA ALA A 231 6.06 8.58 -16.31
C ALA A 231 7.28 9.45 -15.90
N ALA A 232 7.82 10.26 -16.82
CA ALA A 232 8.89 11.19 -16.54
C ALA A 232 8.52 12.30 -15.54
N ASP A 233 7.24 12.69 -15.44
CA ASP A 233 6.77 13.73 -14.52
C ASP A 233 6.85 13.28 -13.04
N LEU A 234 7.07 11.98 -12.80
CA LEU A 234 7.24 11.40 -11.47
C LEU A 234 8.69 11.43 -10.98
N LEU A 235 9.66 11.80 -11.83
CA LEU A 235 11.09 11.91 -11.50
C LEU A 235 11.50 13.33 -11.07
#